data_AF-A0A7V5S1T6-F1
#
_entry.id   AF-A0A7V5S1T6-F1
#
_cell.length_a   1.000
_cell.length_b   1.000
_cell.length_c   1.000
_cell.angle_alpha   90.00
_cell.angle_beta   90.00
_cell.angle_gamma   90.00
#
_symmetry.space_group_name_H-M   'P 1'
#
loop_
_entity.id
_entity.type
_entity.pdbx_description
1 polymer ?
#
loop_
_entity_poly.entity_id
_entity_poly.type
_entity_poly.pdbx_seq_one_letter_code
_entity_poly.pdbx_strand_id
1 'polypeptide(L)' 'MAQRRLRAGAAKVDITPDITKIRIQLGGYGARLNMPPRGVRDPIYARALALEVGGQQAVIVALDHLLTPWSLTRNVLE' A
#
# COMPACT_ATOMS: atom_id res chain seq x y z
N MET A 1 1.09 37.72 -5.56
CA MET A 1 1.67 36.39 -5.28
C MET A 1 1.67 35.59 -6.58
N ALA A 2 2.81 35.04 -7.02
CA ALA A 2 2.83 34.22 -8.23
C ALA A 2 2.13 32.87 -7.97
N GLN A 3 1.12 32.53 -8.77
CA GLN A 3 0.43 31.26 -8.67
C GLN A 3 1.35 30.12 -9.15
N ARG A 4 1.69 29.18 -8.27
CA ARG A 4 2.43 27.98 -8.64
C ARG A 4 1.45 26.89 -9.07
N ARG A 5 1.71 26.24 -10.21
CA ARG A 5 0.90 25.11 -10.68
C ARG A 5 1.20 23.86 -9.85
N LEU A 6 0.16 23.19 -9.37
CA LEU A 6 0.25 21.85 -8.78
C LEU A 6 0.25 20.82 -9.91
N ARG A 7 1.27 19.97 -9.96
CA ARG A 7 1.29 18.76 -10.81
C ARG A 7 0.88 17.58 -9.94
N ALA A 8 0.06 16.69 -10.49
CA ALA A 8 -0.39 15.49 -9.81
C ALA A 8 -0.31 14.27 -10.74
N GLY A 9 0.05 13.13 -10.17
CA GLY A 9 0.02 11.82 -10.82
C GLY A 9 -0.60 10.80 -9.89
N ALA A 10 -1.35 9.84 -10.45
CA ALA A 10 -1.97 8.78 -9.69
C ALA A 10 -1.62 7.41 -10.29
N ALA A 11 -1.37 6.44 -9.43
CA ALA A 11 -1.10 5.05 -9.82
C ALA A 11 -1.79 4.07 -8.87
N LYS A 12 -2.10 2.88 -9.39
CA LYS A 12 -2.67 1.76 -8.65
C LYS A 12 -1.97 0.48 -9.08
N VAL A 13 -1.51 -0.31 -8.11
CA VAL A 13 -0.82 -1.59 -8.33
C VAL A 13 -1.48 -2.67 -7.48
N ASP A 14 -1.74 -3.82 -8.08
CA ASP A 14 -2.21 -5.02 -7.38
C ASP A 14 -1.07 -5.58 -6.51
N ILE A 15 -1.33 -5.72 -5.22
CA ILE A 15 -0.39 -6.26 -4.22
C ILE A 15 -0.90 -7.55 -3.60
N THR A 16 -1.87 -8.21 -4.23
CA THR A 16 -2.48 -9.44 -3.74
C THR A 16 -1.44 -10.56 -3.68
N PRO A 17 -1.19 -11.13 -2.49
CA PRO A 17 -0.32 -12.28 -2.34
C PRO A 17 -0.80 -13.46 -3.18
N ASP A 18 0.12 -14.12 -3.89
CA ASP A 18 -0.16 -15.43 -4.47
C ASP A 18 -0.14 -16.48 -3.36
N ILE A 19 -1.31 -16.74 -2.78
CA ILE A 19 -1.48 -17.67 -1.66
C ILE A 19 -1.17 -19.15 -2.01
N THR A 20 -0.96 -19.46 -3.30
CA THR A 20 -0.48 -20.77 -3.73
C THR A 20 1.05 -20.90 -3.62
N LYS A 21 1.77 -19.77 -3.61
CA LYS A 21 3.23 -19.70 -3.55
C LYS A 21 3.76 -19.30 -2.19
N ILE A 22 3.03 -18.45 -1.45
CA ILE A 22 3.46 -17.93 -0.16
C ILE A 22 2.45 -18.24 0.94
N ARG A 23 2.96 -18.81 2.03
CA ARG A 23 2.15 -19.07 3.22
C ARG A 23 2.06 -17.79 4.05
N ILE A 24 0.85 -17.28 4.21
CA ILE A 24 0.57 -16.05 4.96
C ILE A 24 -0.58 -16.26 5.95
N GLN A 25 -0.70 -15.32 6.89
CA GLN A 25 -1.81 -15.22 7.84
C GLN A 25 -2.60 -13.93 7.55
N LEU A 26 -3.89 -13.95 7.86
CA LEU A 26 -4.70 -12.73 7.82
C LEU A 26 -4.47 -11.93 9.10
N GLY A 27 -4.14 -10.64 8.96
CA GLY A 27 -3.98 -9.74 10.09
C GLY A 27 -5.29 -9.39 10.79
N GLY A 28 -5.20 -9.00 12.06
CA GLY A 28 -6.26 -8.31 12.80
C GLY A 28 -7.01 -9.17 13.81
N TYR A 29 -7.49 -10.35 13.39
CA TYR A 29 -8.32 -11.18 14.26
C TYR A 29 -7.53 -12.37 14.84
N GLY A 30 -7.08 -12.23 16.09
CA GLY A 30 -6.41 -13.32 16.82
C GLY A 30 -7.27 -14.58 16.98
N ALA A 31 -8.60 -14.44 16.99
CA ALA A 31 -9.55 -15.56 17.01
C ALA A 31 -9.44 -16.50 15.79
N ARG A 32 -8.76 -16.09 14.71
CA ARG A 32 -8.46 -16.96 13.57
C ARG A 32 -7.34 -17.96 13.87
N LEU A 33 -6.67 -17.86 15.02
CA LEU A 33 -5.63 -18.78 15.47
C LEU A 33 -4.58 -19.04 14.37
N ASN A 34 -4.20 -17.98 13.64
CA ASN A 34 -3.20 -18.05 12.57
C ASN A 34 -3.55 -19.01 11.40
N MET A 35 -4.83 -19.35 11.24
CA MET A 35 -5.29 -20.13 10.10
C MET A 35 -5.07 -19.37 8.78
N PRO A 36 -4.62 -20.05 7.72
CA PRO A 36 -4.36 -19.40 6.44
C PRO A 36 -5.64 -18.87 5.80
N PRO A 37 -5.53 -17.86 4.90
CA PRO A 37 -6.65 -17.49 4.04
C PRO A 37 -7.10 -18.70 3.20
N ARG A 38 -8.42 -18.82 3.00
CA ARG A 38 -9.01 -19.88 2.17
C ARG A 38 -9.11 -19.52 0.68
N GLY A 39 -8.72 -18.31 0.32
CA GLY A 39 -8.90 -17.75 -1.01
C GLY A 39 -8.75 -16.24 -1.00
N VAL A 40 -8.76 -15.67 -2.21
CA VAL A 40 -8.88 -14.23 -2.47
C VAL A 40 -10.28 -14.00 -3.00
N ARG A 41 -11.05 -13.12 -2.33
CA ARG A 41 -12.37 -12.69 -2.84
C ARG A 41 -12.21 -11.51 -3.79
N ASP A 42 -11.51 -10.48 -3.31
CA ASP A 42 -11.21 -9.26 -4.04
C ASP A 42 -9.70 -8.98 -3.94
N PRO A 43 -9.05 -8.50 -5.01
CA PRO A 43 -7.65 -8.11 -4.93
C PRO A 43 -7.46 -6.90 -4.00
N ILE A 44 -6.25 -6.78 -3.44
CA ILE A 44 -5.82 -5.67 -2.60
C ILE A 44 -4.78 -4.83 -3.35
N TYR A 45 -4.75 -3.52 -3.09
CA TYR A 45 -3.95 -2.59 -3.87
C TYR A 45 -3.08 -1.66 -3.03
N ALA A 46 -1.96 -1.26 -3.64
CA ALA A 46 -1.27 -0.02 -3.31
C ALA A 46 -1.74 1.08 -4.27
N ARG A 47 -2.10 2.24 -3.73
CA ARG A 47 -2.52 3.42 -4.49
C ARG A 47 -1.63 4.60 -4.12
N ALA A 48 -1.03 5.26 -5.10
CA ALA A 48 -0.15 6.40 -4.90
C ALA A 48 -0.73 7.66 -5.54
N LEU A 49 -0.67 8.77 -4.79
CA LEU A 49 -0.90 10.12 -5.28
C LEU A 49 0.42 10.90 -5.14
N ALA A 50 1.07 11.18 -6.27
CA ALA A 50 2.26 12.01 -6.33
C ALA A 50 1.87 13.47 -6.61
N LEU A 51 2.42 14.40 -5.85
CA LEU A 51 2.14 15.82 -5.90
C LEU A 51 3.45 16.60 -6.02
N GLU A 52 3.48 17.60 -6.90
CA GLU A 52 4.62 18.51 -7.06
C GLU A 52 4.13 19.96 -7.18
N VAL A 53 4.68 20.86 -6.37
CA VAL A 53 4.45 22.30 -6.48
C VAL A 53 5.68 23.10 -6.06
N GLY A 54 6.14 24.00 -6.92
CA GLY A 54 7.27 24.89 -6.58
C GLY A 54 8.56 24.16 -6.20
N GLY A 55 8.85 23.02 -6.83
CA GLY A 55 10.02 22.20 -6.56
C GLY A 55 9.91 21.28 -5.35
N GLN A 56 8.82 21.36 -4.56
CA GLN A 56 8.54 20.42 -3.49
C GLN A 56 7.72 19.25 -4.02
N GLN A 57 8.05 18.04 -3.57
CA GLN A 57 7.38 16.81 -3.94
C GLN A 57 6.87 16.09 -2.71
N ALA A 58 5.70 15.48 -2.82
CA ALA A 58 5.13 14.59 -1.81
C ALA A 58 4.42 13.42 -2.49
N VAL A 59 4.49 12.23 -1.87
CA VAL A 59 3.73 11.06 -2.31
C VAL A 59 2.91 10.55 -1.14
N ILE A 60 1.61 10.40 -1.36
CA ILE A 60 0.69 9.77 -0.40
C ILE A 60 0.40 8.37 -0.92
N VAL A 61 0.66 7.36 -0.09
CA VAL A 61 0.38 5.96 -0.42
C VAL A 61 -0.70 5.41 0.50
N ALA A 62 -1.78 4.90 -0.10
CA ALA A 62 -2.82 4.16 0.58
C ALA A 62 -2.67 2.67 0.27
N LEU A 63 -2.69 1.83 1.30
CA LEU A 63 -2.60 0.38 1.18
C LEU A 63 -3.88 -0.25 1.69
N ASP A 64 -4.37 -1.28 1.00
CA ASP A 64 -5.43 -2.17 1.49
C ASP A 64 -4.89 -3.17 2.54
N HIS A 65 -4.14 -2.65 3.51
CA HIS A 65 -3.55 -3.38 4.62
C HIS A 65 -4.20 -2.97 5.94
N LEU A 66 -4.16 -3.87 6.93
CA LEU A 66 -4.51 -3.52 8.30
C LEU A 66 -3.50 -2.55 8.95
N LEU A 67 -2.21 -2.77 8.68
CA LEU A 67 -1.11 -1.99 9.25
C LEU A 67 0.04 -1.88 8.25
N THR A 68 0.83 -0.81 8.37
CA THR A 68 2.07 -0.61 7.61
C THR A 68 3.24 -0.72 8.60
N PRO A 69 3.97 -1.85 8.63
CA PRO A 69 5.03 -2.02 9.61
C PRO A 69 6.23 -1.15 9.21
N TRP A 70 7.00 -0.69 10.20
CA TRP A 70 8.20 0.13 9.96
C TRP A 70 9.21 -0.54 9.02
N SER A 71 9.34 -1.86 9.09
CA SER A 71 10.21 -2.62 8.19
C SER A 71 9.83 -2.46 6.71
N LEU A 72 8.52 -2.41 6.41
CA LEU A 72 8.04 -2.17 5.05
C LEU A 72 8.35 -0.74 4.62
N THR A 73 8.08 0.25 5.48
CA THR A 73 8.38 1.66 5.18
C THR A 73 9.87 1.85 4.91
N ARG A 74 10.75 1.25 5.73
CA ARG A 74 12.20 1.31 5.50
C ARG A 74 12.61 0.67 4.19
N ASN A 75 12.11 -0.53 3.89
CA ASN A 75 12.48 -1.25 2.67
C ASN A 75 12.06 -0.52 1.38
N VAL A 76 11.01 0.29 1.43
CA VAL A 76 10.56 1.11 0.29
C VAL A 76 11.33 2.43 0.15
N LEU A 77 11.90 2.94 1.25
CA LEU A 77 12.68 4.19 1.27
C LEU A 77 14.16 4.00 0.92
N GLU A 78 14.65 2.76 0.97
CA GLU A 78 16.01 2.35 0.55
C GLU A 78 16.08 2.13 -0.96
#